data_AF-A0A5N9AU88-F1
#
_entry.id   AF-A0A5N9AU88-F1
#
_cell.length_a   1.000
_cell.length_b   1.000
_cell.length_c   1.000
_cell.angle_alpha   90.00
_cell.angle_beta   90.00
_cell.angle_gamma   90.00
#
_symmetry.space_group_name_H-M   'P 1'
#
loop_
_entity.id
_entity.type
_entity.pdbx_description
1 polymer ?
#
loop_
_entity_poly.entity_id
_entity_poly.type
_entity_poly.pdbx_seq_one_letter_code
_entity_poly.pdbx_strand_id
1 'polypeptide(L)' 'MVPLAPLSQSRHKKILQSVIANQSLDGFTVEEINLPFTNFDSEDFNEGRKAFIERRTPVFNGK' A
#
# COMPACT_ATOMS: atom_id res chain seq x y z
N MET A 1 8.85 5.05 16.60
CA MET A 1 8.17 5.09 15.29
C MET A 1 7.61 3.70 15.02
N VAL A 2 6.38 3.59 14.53
CA VAL A 2 5.83 2.30 14.08
C VAL A 2 6.43 2.00 12.70
N PRO A 3 7.01 0.81 12.45
CA PRO A 3 7.50 0.45 11.13
C PRO A 3 6.30 0.37 10.16
N LEU A 4 6.44 0.94 8.96
CA LEU A 4 5.40 0.95 7.94
C LEU A 4 5.90 0.19 6.72
N ALA A 5 5.04 -0.61 6.10
CA ALA A 5 5.37 -1.35 4.89
C ALA A 5 5.77 -0.39 3.76
N PRO A 6 7.04 -0.42 3.28
CA PRO A 6 7.53 0.52 2.28
C PRO A 6 6.70 0.57 0.99
N LEU A 7 6.21 -0.59 0.52
CA LEU A 7 5.38 -0.65 -0.68
C LEU A 7 4.02 0.03 -0.47
N SER A 8 3.37 -0.21 0.66
CA SER A 8 2.09 0.43 0.99
C SER A 8 2.26 1.94 1.12
N GLN A 9 3.35 2.41 1.74
CA GLN A 9 3.69 3.83 1.84
C GLN A 9 3.87 4.49 0.47
N SER A 10 4.68 3.87 -0.40
CA SER A 10 4.96 4.37 -1.75
C SER A 10 3.67 4.47 -2.58
N ARG A 11 2.84 3.43 -2.56
CA ARG A 11 1.57 3.38 -3.29
C ARG A 11 0.56 4.38 -2.75
N HIS A 12 0.43 4.49 -1.42
CA HIS A 12 -0.43 5.49 -0.78
C HIS A 12 -0.08 6.91 -1.25
N LYS A 13 1.22 7.25 -1.28
CA LYS A 13 1.67 8.58 -1.74
C LYS A 13 1.31 8.83 -3.21
N LYS A 14 1.50 7.83 -4.08
CA LYS A 14 1.10 7.93 -5.49
C LYS A 14 -0.40 8.15 -5.64
N ILE A 15 -1.22 7.34 -4.97
CA ILE A 15 -2.69 7.46 -5.01
C ILE A 15 -3.12 8.85 -4.54
N LEU A 16 -2.57 9.32 -3.43
CA LEU A 16 -2.87 10.64 -2.89
C LEU A 16 -2.54 11.76 -3.89
N GLN A 17 -1.37 11.68 -4.52
CA GLN A 17 -0.95 12.65 -5.54
C GLN A 17 -1.87 12.61 -6.77
N SER A 18 -2.27 11.43 -7.25
CA SER A 18 -3.20 11.29 -8.37
C SER A 18 -4.57 11.88 -8.05
N VAL A 19 -5.11 11.64 -6.85
CA VAL A 19 -6.40 12.21 -6.41
C VAL A 19 -6.33 13.74 -6.26
N ILE A 20 -5.23 14.27 -5.73
CA ILE A 20 -5.04 15.73 -5.62
C ILE A 20 -4.96 16.37 -7.00
N ALA A 21 -4.29 15.73 -7.96
CA ALA A 21 -4.15 16.23 -9.32
C ALA A 21 -5.46 16.12 -10.13
N ASN A 22 -6.29 15.12 -9.84
CA ASN A 22 -7.57 14.89 -10.51
C ASN A 22 -8.68 14.54 -9.51
N GLN A 23 -9.40 15.55 -9.05
CA GLN A 23 -10.45 15.39 -8.04
C GLN A 23 -11.82 14.95 -8.59
N SER A 24 -12.01 14.92 -9.92
CA SER A 24 -13.26 14.35 -10.48
C SER A 24 -13.32 12.84 -10.26
N LEU A 25 -12.16 12.20 -10.06
CA LEU A 25 -11.96 10.76 -9.97
C LEU A 25 -12.29 9.99 -11.25
N ASP A 26 -12.58 10.71 -12.35
CA ASP A 26 -12.86 10.14 -13.66
C ASP A 26 -11.58 10.05 -14.51
N GLY A 27 -11.54 9.08 -15.43
CA GLY A 27 -10.50 9.00 -16.45
C GLY A 27 -9.15 8.42 -15.99
N PHE A 28 -9.07 7.85 -14.78
CA PHE A 28 -7.89 7.11 -14.34
C PHE A 28 -7.67 5.84 -15.17
N THR A 29 -6.40 5.45 -15.34
CA THR A 29 -6.09 4.20 -16.02
C THR A 29 -6.46 3.00 -15.17
N VAL A 30 -6.57 1.83 -15.81
CA VAL A 30 -6.82 0.56 -15.10
C VAL A 30 -5.71 0.28 -14.08
N GLU A 31 -4.47 0.61 -14.39
CA GLU A 31 -3.32 0.45 -13.49
C GLU A 31 -3.42 1.36 -12.26
N GLU A 32 -3.85 2.61 -12.44
CA GLU A 32 -4.03 3.56 -11.32
C GLU A 32 -5.16 3.11 -10.38
N ILE A 33 -6.28 2.68 -10.96
CA ILE A 33 -7.42 2.14 -10.20
C ILE A 33 -7.00 0.89 -9.42
N ASN A 34 -6.16 0.04 -10.02
CA ASN A 34 -5.74 -1.21 -9.41
C ASN A 34 -4.53 -1.08 -8.47
N LEU A 35 -3.85 0.07 -8.46
CA LEU A 35 -2.66 0.30 -7.63
C LEU A 35 -2.84 -0.05 -6.14
N PRO A 36 -3.98 0.23 -5.47
CA PRO A 36 -4.19 -0.15 -4.07
C PRO A 36 -4.11 -1.66 -3.83
N PHE A 37 -4.61 -2.47 -4.78
CA PHE A 37 -4.72 -3.93 -4.65
C PHE A 37 -3.38 -4.63 -4.83
N THR A 38 -2.44 -4.00 -5.54
CA THR A 38 -1.09 -4.56 -5.73
C THR A 38 -0.30 -4.77 -4.42
N ASN A 39 -0.80 -4.25 -3.29
CA ASN A 39 -0.27 -4.56 -1.96
C ASN A 39 -0.56 -5.98 -1.51
N PHE A 40 -1.67 -6.60 -1.92
CA PHE A 40 -2.12 -7.86 -1.32
C PHE A 40 -1.20 -9.04 -1.63
N ASP A 41 -0.51 -9.00 -2.78
CA ASP A 41 0.45 -10.03 -3.17
C ASP A 41 1.88 -9.78 -2.63
N SER A 42 2.10 -8.70 -1.87
CA SER A 42 3.43 -8.37 -1.32
C SER A 42 3.81 -9.23 -0.12
N GLU A 43 5.11 -9.45 0.07
CA GLU A 43 5.64 -10.07 1.29
C GLU A 43 5.26 -9.24 2.53
N ASP A 44 5.32 -7.91 2.42
CA ASP A 44 4.97 -6.98 3.49
C ASP A 44 3.50 -7.10 3.94
N PHE A 45 2.57 -7.34 3.01
CA PHE A 45 1.17 -7.57 3.38
C PHE A 45 1.00 -8.86 4.16
N ASN A 46 1.64 -9.94 3.71
CA ASN A 46 1.62 -11.22 4.39
C ASN A 46 2.27 -11.13 5.78
N GLU A 47 3.38 -10.43 5.89
CA GLU A 47 4.09 -10.17 7.14
C GLU A 47 3.25 -9.32 8.10
N GLY A 48 2.65 -8.23 7.62
CA GLY A 48 1.77 -7.38 8.44
C GLY A 48 0.57 -8.17 8.97
N ARG A 49 -0.05 -9.00 8.14
CA ARG A 49 -1.14 -9.89 8.53
C ARG A 49 -0.69 -10.89 9.59
N LYS A 50 0.45 -11.56 9.38
CA LYS A 50 1.00 -12.55 10.30
C LYS A 50 1.37 -11.91 11.65
N ALA A 51 2.08 -10.80 11.63
CA ALA A 51 2.50 -10.07 12.83
C ALA A 51 1.31 -9.58 13.66
N PHE A 52 0.24 -9.14 12.99
CA PHE A 52 -1.01 -8.76 13.66
C PHE A 52 -1.66 -9.94 14.40
N ILE A 53 -1.79 -11.10 13.75
CA ILE A 53 -2.35 -12.32 14.36
C ILE A 53 -1.48 -12.79 15.53
N GLU A 54 -0.17 -12.78 15.35
CA GLU A 54 0.81 -13.23 16.35
C GLU A 54 1.09 -12.19 17.45
N ARG A 55 0.49 -10.98 17.35
CA ARG A 55 0.68 -9.86 18.29
C ARG A 55 2.15 -9.46 18.49
N ARG A 56 2.93 -9.46 17.41
CA ARG A 56 4.33 -9.04 17.40
C ARG A 56 4.53 -7.82 16.50
N THR A 57 5.67 -7.18 16.64
CA THR A 57 6.10 -6.12 15.72
C THR A 57 6.42 -6.73 14.35
N PRO A 58 5.89 -6.17 13.23
CA PRO A 58 6.22 -6.64 11.90
C PRO A 58 7.64 -6.23 11.45
N VAL A 59 8.23 -7.02 10.57
CA VAL A 59 9.53 -6.76 9.93
C VAL A 59 9.32 -6.61 8.42
N PHE A 60 9.15 -5.37 7.97
CA PHE A 60 8.91 -5.07 6.56
C PHE A 60 10.21 -4.98 5.76
N ASN A 61 10.20 -5.58 4.56
CA ASN A 61 11.36 -5.66 3.67
C ASN A 61 11.14 -4.89 2.34
N GLY A 62 9.94 -4.36 2.10
CA GLY A 62 9.63 -3.61 0.89
C GLY A 62 9.42 -4.48 -0.35
N LYS A 63 9.01 -5.73 -0.15
CA LYS A 63 8.73 -6.72 -1.18
C LYS A 63 7.29 -7.19 -1.09
#